data_AF-A0A151IQN1-F1
#
_entry.id   AF-A0A151IQN1-F1
#
_cell.length_a   1.000
_cell.length_b   1.000
_cell.length_c   1.000
_cell.angle_alpha   90.00
_cell.angle_beta   90.00
_cell.angle_gamma   90.00
#
_symmetry.space_group_name_H-M   'P 1'
#
loop_
_entity.id
_entity.type
_entity.pdbx_description
1 polymer ?
#
loop_
_entity_poly.entity_id
_entity_poly.type
_entity_poly.pdbx_seq_one_letter_code
_entity_poly.pdbx_strand_id
1 'polypeptide(L)' 'MVLSPACECGDPRQDLNHSIFFCPLTRRRARPLVLYLNKAFPSHSYNIFTLLANPSHKLCRLLLAFPKSFDVPI' A
#
# COMPACT_ATOMS: atom_id res chain seq x y z
N MET A 1 -7.58 -17.69 7.80
CA MET A 1 -7.80 -17.85 6.34
C MET A 1 -9.12 -17.13 6.01
N VAL A 2 -9.15 -16.28 4.98
CA VAL A 2 -10.36 -15.54 4.57
C VAL A 2 -11.06 -16.35 3.47
N LEU A 3 -12.40 -16.47 3.53
CA LEU A 3 -13.18 -17.32 2.62
C LEU A 3 -13.15 -16.86 1.15
N SER A 4 -12.91 -15.57 0.91
CA SER A 4 -12.73 -14.97 -0.43
C SER A 4 -11.69 -13.85 -0.33
N PRO A 5 -10.39 -14.15 -0.43
CA PRO A 5 -9.34 -13.16 -0.24
C PRO A 5 -9.20 -12.24 -1.46
N ALA A 6 -9.04 -10.94 -1.23
CA ALA A 6 -8.62 -9.98 -2.25
C ALA A 6 -7.12 -10.12 -2.59
N CYS A 7 -6.33 -10.66 -1.67
CA CYS A 7 -4.93 -10.98 -1.83
C CYS A 7 -4.65 -12.43 -1.43
N GLU A 8 -4.11 -13.20 -2.36
CA GLU A 8 -3.86 -14.64 -2.21
C GLU A 8 -2.59 -14.98 -1.41
N CYS A 9 -1.93 -13.99 -0.79
CA CYS A 9 -0.69 -14.24 -0.04
C CYS A 9 -0.87 -15.02 1.28
N GLY A 10 -2.12 -15.28 1.69
CA GLY A 10 -2.46 -16.02 2.90
C GLY A 10 -2.57 -15.19 4.18
N ASP A 11 -2.22 -13.89 4.15
CA ASP A 11 -2.38 -12.99 5.31
C ASP A 11 -3.87 -12.68 5.56
N PRO A 12 -4.35 -12.72 6.82
CA PRO A 12 -5.73 -12.36 7.13
C PRO A 12 -6.06 -10.87 6.90
N ARG A 13 -5.05 -10.00 6.87
CA ARG A 13 -5.23 -8.58 6.55
C ARG A 13 -5.35 -8.45 5.04
N GLN A 14 -6.45 -7.86 4.59
CA GLN A 14 -6.81 -7.74 3.18
C GLN A 14 -6.99 -6.27 2.75
N ASP A 15 -6.59 -5.34 3.63
CA ASP A 15 -6.73 -3.91 3.41
C ASP A 15 -5.52 -3.31 2.69
N LEU A 16 -5.57 -1.99 2.46
CA LEU A 16 -4.50 -1.26 1.80
C LEU A 16 -3.19 -1.26 2.63
N ASN A 17 -3.27 -1.32 3.96
CA ASN A 17 -2.09 -1.42 4.81
C ASN A 17 -1.33 -2.72 4.54
N HIS A 18 -2.06 -3.83 4.40
CA HIS A 18 -1.49 -5.09 3.96
C HIS A 18 -0.76 -4.94 2.63
N SER A 19 -1.45 -4.44 1.60
CA SER A 19 -0.89 -4.29 0.25
C SER A 19 0.32 -3.35 0.18
N ILE A 20 0.41 -2.32 1.03
CA ILE A 20 1.54 -1.37 1.01
C ILE A 20 2.72 -1.86 1.87
N PHE A 21 2.45 -2.34 3.08
CA PHE A 21 3.51 -2.53 4.09
C PHE A 21 3.88 -3.99 4.37
N PHE A 22 2.93 -4.92 4.20
CA PHE A 22 3.08 -6.27 4.75
C PHE A 22 3.07 -7.37 3.69
N CYS A 23 2.43 -7.15 2.55
CA CYS A 23 2.22 -8.18 1.54
C CYS A 23 3.52 -8.57 0.83
N PRO A 24 3.93 -9.86 0.87
CA PRO A 24 5.15 -10.30 0.20
C PRO A 24 5.06 -10.21 -1.33
N LEU A 25 3.85 -10.26 -1.90
CA LEU A 25 3.60 -10.22 -3.34
C LEU A 25 3.74 -8.80 -3.91
N THR A 26 3.39 -7.78 -3.13
CA THR A 26 3.37 -6.39 -3.59
C THR A 26 4.55 -5.56 -3.07
N ARG A 27 5.29 -6.01 -2.03
CA ARG A 27 6.36 -5.24 -1.36
C ARG A 27 7.38 -4.61 -2.31
N ARG A 28 7.73 -5.29 -3.40
CA ARG A 28 8.70 -4.76 -4.39
C ARG A 28 8.13 -3.55 -5.12
N ARG A 29 6.86 -3.64 -5.52
CA ARG A 29 6.12 -2.58 -6.23
C ARG A 29 5.75 -1.43 -5.28
N ALA A 30 5.50 -1.72 -4.00
CA ALA A 30 5.20 -0.73 -2.97
C ALA A 30 6.43 0.10 -2.53
N ARG A 31 7.65 -0.35 -2.85
CA ARG A 31 8.89 0.26 -2.35
C ARG A 31 8.99 1.79 -2.55
N PRO A 32 8.66 2.37 -3.72
CA PRO A 32 8.72 3.83 -3.90
C PRO A 32 7.77 4.58 -2.96
N LEU A 33 6.56 4.04 -2.73
CA LEU A 33 5.58 4.59 -1.82
C LEU A 33 6.06 4.49 -0.37
N VAL A 34 6.53 3.32 0.06
CA VAL A 34 7.06 3.10 1.42
C VAL A 34 8.27 4.00 1.71
N LEU A 35 9.20 4.16 0.76
CA LEU A 35 10.34 5.07 0.93
C LEU A 35 9.90 6.53 1.11
N TYR A 36 8.89 6.96 0.35
CA TYR A 36 8.31 8.28 0.54
C TYR A 36 7.65 8.43 1.91
N LEU A 37 6.87 7.44 2.35
CA LEU A 37 6.18 7.46 3.64
C LEU A 37 7.16 7.50 4.81
N ASN A 38 8.19 6.67 4.80
CA ASN A 38 9.24 6.66 5.84
C ASN A 38 9.97 8.01 5.94
N LYS A 39 10.16 8.70 4.80
CA LYS A 39 10.84 10.01 4.76
C LYS A 39 9.93 11.16 5.17
N ALA A 40 8.69 11.16 4.71
CA ALA A 40 7.74 12.26 4.93
C ALA A 40 7.02 12.16 6.27
N PHE A 41 6.86 10.95 6.81
CA PHE A 41 6.08 10.65 8.01
C PHE A 41 6.82 9.64 8.91
N PRO A 42 8.01 9.94 9.44
CA PRO A 42 8.86 8.95 10.13
C PRO A 42 8.18 8.28 11.34
N SER A 43 7.17 8.89 11.94
CA SER A 43 6.40 8.35 13.07
C SER A 43 5.10 7.64 12.65
N HIS A 44 4.91 7.30 11.37
CA HIS A 44 3.69 6.64 10.92
C HIS A 44 3.58 5.22 11.48
N SER A 45 2.38 4.79 11.85
CA SER A 45 2.10 3.49 12.47
C SER A 45 1.85 2.35 11.46
N TYR A 46 2.51 2.40 10.30
CA TYR A 46 2.19 1.56 9.13
C TYR A 46 0.68 1.53 8.79
N ASN A 47 0.00 2.65 9.04
CA ASN A 47 -1.41 2.84 8.79
C ASN A 47 -1.64 4.02 7.84
N ILE A 48 -1.86 3.71 6.56
CA ILE A 48 -2.05 4.69 5.48
C ILE A 48 -3.32 5.50 5.67
N PHE A 49 -4.36 4.95 6.30
CA PHE A 49 -5.67 5.61 6.41
C PHE A 49 -5.59 6.94 7.18
N THR A 50 -4.68 7.04 8.15
CA THR A 50 -4.43 8.30 8.88
C THR A 50 -3.88 9.40 7.97
N LEU A 51 -3.14 9.03 6.93
CA LEU A 51 -2.52 9.94 5.96
C LEU A 51 -3.46 10.29 4.79
N LEU A 52 -4.58 9.56 4.65
CA LEU A 52 -5.60 9.83 3.63
C LEU A 52 -6.60 10.91 4.04
N ALA A 53 -6.61 11.36 5.30
CA ALA A 53 -7.47 12.45 5.74
C ALA A 53 -7.13 13.79 5.07
N ASN A 54 -5.84 14.04 4.82
CA ASN A 54 -5.36 15.21 4.09
C ASN A 54 -4.10 14.85 3.28
N PRO A 55 -4.26 14.13 2.15
CA PRO A 55 -3.13 13.56 1.44
C PRO A 55 -2.40 14.63 0.63
N SER A 56 -1.06 14.58 0.64
CA SER A 56 -0.27 15.43 -0.25
C SER A 56 -0.47 15.02 -1.71
N HIS A 57 -0.31 15.96 -2.64
CA HIS A 57 -0.37 15.67 -4.08
C HIS A 57 0.60 14.53 -4.49
N LYS A 58 1.78 14.49 -3.85
CA LYS A 58 2.77 13.43 -4.07
C LYS A 58 2.29 12.07 -3.54
N LEU A 59 1.62 12.05 -2.38
CA LEU A 59 1.03 10.82 -1.83
C LEU A 59 -0.04 10.28 -2.77
N CYS A 60 -0.97 11.12 -3.23
CA CYS A 60 -2.00 10.73 -4.20
C CYS A 60 -1.39 10.13 -5.46
N ARG A 61 -0.37 10.79 -6.05
CA ARG A 61 0.30 10.29 -7.25
C ARG A 61 0.93 8.91 -7.04
N LEU A 62 1.61 8.70 -5.91
CA LEU A 62 2.24 7.41 -5.61
C LEU A 62 1.20 6.31 -5.34
N LEU A 63 0.11 6.64 -4.65
CA LEU A 63 -1.01 5.74 -4.42
C LEU A 63 -1.71 5.32 -5.72
N LEU A 64 -1.84 6.22 -6.70
CA LEU A 64 -2.39 5.90 -8.02
C LEU A 64 -1.43 5.12 -8.91
N ALA A 65 -0.12 5.37 -8.78
CA ALA A 65 0.91 4.65 -9.52
C ALA A 65 1.10 3.21 -9.00
N PHE A 66 0.86 2.98 -7.71
CA PHE A 66 1.00 1.67 -7.08
C PHE A 66 0.14 0.57 -7.75
N PRO A 67 -1.20 0.72 -7.89
CA PRO A 67 -2.02 -0.29 -8.55
C PRO A 67 -1.71 -0.44 -10.03
N LYS A 68 -1.41 0.67 -10.73
CA LYS A 68 -0.98 0.65 -12.14
C LYS A 68 0.33 -0.10 -12.36
N SER A 69 1.12 -0.27 -11.31
CA SER A 69 2.34 -1.04 -11.40
C SER A 69 2.08 -2.53 -11.45
N PHE A 70 0.91 -3.04 -11.05
CA PHE A 70 0.55 -4.45 -11.25
C PHE A 70 0.23 -4.67 -12.74
N ASP A 71 0.71 -5.77 -13.32
CA ASP A 71 0.45 -6.14 -14.72
C ASP A 71 -1.00 -6.62 -14.92
N VAL A 72 -1.97 -5.82 -14.47
CA VAL A 72 -3.40 -6.09 -14.62
C VAL A 72 -3.91 -5.13 -15.71
N PRO A 73 -4.37 -5.64 -16.87
CA PRO A 73 -5.05 -4.81 -17.84
C PRO A 73 -6.33 -4.25 -17.19
N ILE A 74 -6.50 -2.93 -17.28
CA ILE A 74 -7.72 -2.22 -16.84
C ILE A 74 -8.85 -2.56 -17.81
#